data_AF-A0A1N6YHP4-F1
#
_entry.id   AF-A0A1N6YHP4-F1
#
_cell.length_a   1.000
_cell.length_b   1.000
_cell.length_c   1.000
_cell.angle_alpha   90.00
_cell.angle_beta   90.00
_cell.angle_gamma   90.00
#
_symmetry.space_group_name_H-M   'P 1'
#
loop_
_entity.id
_entity.type
_entity.pdbx_description
1 polymer ?
#
loop_
_entity_poly.entity_id
_entity_poly.type
_entity_poly.pdbx_seq_one_letter_code
_entity_poly.pdbx_strand_id
1 'polypeptide(L)'
;MTAIEIDEDDAGKGLISLVITVVELLVDALEREAVRRMEYDDLSPEEIERLGSQLMALEDEIERLKESEGIERDVENLRGDLDDLLTDALVDVANREPGLEGFRD
;
A
#
# COMPACT_ATOMS: atom_id res chain seq x y z
N MET A 1 34.31 0.89 -8.91
CA MET A 1 33.07 1.58 -9.35
C MET A 1 32.28 0.56 -10.11
N THR A 2 31.32 -0.09 -9.47
CA THR A 2 30.40 -1.00 -10.15
C THR A 2 29.29 -0.11 -10.67
N ALA A 3 29.33 0.24 -11.96
CA ALA A 3 28.18 0.85 -12.59
C ALA A 3 27.07 -0.20 -12.55
N ILE A 4 26.00 0.10 -11.82
CA ILE A 4 24.78 -0.69 -11.87
C ILE A 4 24.22 -0.38 -13.26
N GLU A 5 24.47 -1.26 -14.23
CA GLU A 5 23.76 -1.26 -15.49
C GLU A 5 22.34 -1.70 -15.15
N ILE A 6 21.47 -0.71 -14.93
CA ILE A 6 20.03 -0.94 -14.85
C ILE A 6 19.60 -1.16 -16.29
N ASP A 7 19.28 -2.41 -16.63
CA ASP A 7 18.65 -2.74 -17.91
C ASP A 7 17.37 -1.87 -18.02
N GLU A 8 17.27 -1.07 -19.09
CA GLU A 8 16.15 -0.11 -19.26
C GLU A 8 14.79 -0.81 -19.29
N ASP A 9 14.74 -2.06 -19.77
CA ASP A 9 13.55 -2.92 -19.72
C ASP A 9 13.18 -3.34 -18.27
N ASP A 10 14.17 -3.51 -17.38
CA ASP A 10 13.96 -3.85 -15.97
C ASP A 10 13.50 -2.63 -15.15
N ALA A 11 14.00 -1.43 -15.47
CA ALA A 11 13.62 -0.19 -14.79
C ALA A 11 12.14 0.14 -14.97
N GLY A 12 11.62 -0.01 -16.20
CA GLY A 12 10.21 0.24 -16.51
C GLY A 12 9.30 -0.72 -15.75
N LYS A 13 9.64 -2.01 -15.76
CA LYS A 13 8.88 -3.04 -15.06
C LYS A 13 8.89 -2.86 -13.54
N GLY A 14 10.03 -2.49 -12.97
CA GLY A 14 10.15 -2.15 -11.55
C GLY A 14 9.31 -0.94 -11.15
N LEU A 15 9.28 0.11 -11.98
CA LEU A 15 8.45 1.29 -11.73
C LEU A 15 6.95 0.97 -11.78
N ILE A 16 6.50 0.20 -12.77
CA ILE A 16 5.09 -0.20 -12.87
C ILE A 16 4.71 -1.05 -11.65
N SER A 17 5.55 -2.00 -11.26
CA SER A 17 5.34 -2.82 -10.05
C SER A 17 5.19 -1.96 -8.80
N LEU A 18 6.02 -0.93 -8.64
CA LEU A 18 5.92 0.03 -7.54
C LEU A 18 4.61 0.82 -7.56
N VAL A 19 4.23 1.36 -8.73
CA VAL A 19 2.98 2.12 -8.86
C VAL A 19 1.77 1.24 -8.52
N ILE A 20 1.73 0.02 -9.06
CA ILE A 20 0.66 -0.93 -8.77
C ILE A 20 0.61 -1.28 -7.29
N THR A 21 1.74 -1.56 -6.66
CA THR A 21 1.82 -1.85 -5.22
C THR A 21 1.27 -0.69 -4.39
N VAL A 22 1.64 0.56 -4.73
CA VAL A 22 1.10 1.75 -4.05
C VAL A 22 -0.41 1.88 -4.27
N VAL A 23 -0.92 1.59 -5.46
CA VAL A 23 -2.36 1.61 -5.74
C VAL A 23 -3.09 0.55 -4.92
N GLU A 24 -2.59 -0.68 -4.81
CA GLU A 24 -3.17 -1.73 -3.95
C GLU A 24 -3.28 -1.26 -2.49
N LEU A 25 -2.22 -0.63 -1.96
CA LEU A 25 -2.23 -0.08 -0.59
C LEU A 25 -3.28 1.03 -0.41
N LEU A 26 -3.50 1.86 -1.44
CA LEU A 26 -4.53 2.89 -1.40
C LEU A 26 -5.93 2.27 -1.45
N VAL A 27 -6.13 1.21 -2.24
CA VAL A 27 -7.41 0.47 -2.27
C VAL A 27 -7.69 -0.14 -0.90
N ASP A 28 -6.74 -0.88 -0.31
CA ASP A 28 -6.86 -1.43 1.05
C ASP A 28 -7.26 -0.34 2.07
N ALA A 29 -6.65 0.84 1.97
CA ALA A 29 -6.95 1.96 2.87
C ALA A 29 -8.37 2.51 2.66
N LEU A 30 -8.82 2.61 1.40
CA LEU A 30 -10.17 3.04 1.05
C LEU A 30 -11.22 2.03 1.50
N GLU A 31 -10.96 0.72 1.37
CA GLU A 31 -11.83 -0.33 1.87
C GLU A 31 -12.01 -0.24 3.39
N ARG A 32 -10.89 -0.09 4.13
CA ARG A 32 -10.93 0.09 5.58
C ARG A 32 -11.72 1.34 5.98
N GLU A 33 -11.58 2.43 5.23
CA GLU A 33 -12.36 3.65 5.45
C GLU A 33 -13.84 3.46 5.11
N ALA A 34 -14.15 2.73 4.05
CA ALA A 34 -15.52 2.37 3.67
C ALA A 34 -16.19 1.61 4.82
N VAL A 35 -15.53 0.59 5.37
CA VAL A 35 -16.01 -0.17 6.52
C VAL A 35 -16.25 0.74 7.73
N ARG A 36 -15.28 1.61 8.06
CA ARG A 36 -15.47 2.57 9.16
C ARG A 36 -16.71 3.44 8.98
N ARG A 37 -16.91 4.01 7.78
CA ARG A 37 -18.07 4.87 7.51
C ARG A 37 -19.41 4.12 7.58
N MET A 38 -19.41 2.84 7.18
CA MET A 38 -20.58 1.96 7.35
C MET A 38 -20.92 1.74 8.83
N GLU A 39 -19.90 1.56 9.69
CA GLU A 39 -20.10 1.37 11.14
C GLU A 39 -20.66 2.61 11.85
N TYR A 40 -20.36 3.81 11.34
CA TYR A 40 -20.84 5.08 11.91
C TYR A 40 -22.13 5.61 11.27
N ASP A 41 -22.84 4.82 10.45
CA ASP A 41 -24.05 5.22 9.69
C ASP A 41 -23.82 6.45 8.78
N ASP A 42 -22.57 6.66 8.33
CA ASP A 42 -22.15 7.83 7.54
C ASP A 42 -22.40 7.64 6.03
N LEU A 43 -22.99 6.50 5.63
CA LEU A 43 -23.32 6.15 4.25
C LEU A 43 -24.71 5.50 4.15
N SER A 44 -25.49 5.88 3.14
CA SER A 44 -26.75 5.19 2.84
C SER A 44 -26.50 3.79 2.23
N PRO A 45 -27.48 2.86 2.27
CA PRO A 45 -27.36 1.55 1.62
C PRO A 45 -26.99 1.63 0.13
N GLU A 46 -27.53 2.61 -0.59
CA GLU A 46 -27.22 2.83 -2.01
C GLU A 46 -25.79 3.35 -2.22
N GLU A 47 -25.27 4.15 -1.28
CA GLU A 47 -23.88 4.61 -1.32
C GLU A 47 -22.89 3.49 -1.02
N ILE A 48 -23.24 2.58 -0.11
CA ILE A 48 -22.47 1.37 0.21
C ILE A 48 -22.35 0.48 -1.04
N GLU A 49 -23.48 0.18 -1.70
CA GLU A 49 -23.49 -0.65 -2.91
C GLU A 49 -22.66 -0.01 -4.03
N ARG A 50 -22.86 1.30 -4.27
CA ARG A 50 -22.10 2.05 -5.27
C ARG A 50 -20.60 2.02 -4.97
N LEU A 51 -20.20 2.26 -3.73
CA LEU A 51 -18.79 2.25 -3.31
C LEU A 51 -18.17 0.87 -3.49
N GLY A 52 -18.82 -0.20 -3.01
CA GLY A 52 -18.35 -1.56 -3.18
C GLY A 52 -18.18 -1.95 -4.66
N SER A 53 -19.13 -1.57 -5.52
CA SER A 53 -19.02 -1.84 -6.96
C SER A 53 -17.82 -1.12 -7.62
N GLN A 54 -17.48 0.08 -7.15
CA GLN A 54 -16.36 0.85 -7.70
C GLN A 54 -15.01 0.31 -7.24
N LEU A 55 -14.91 -0.11 -5.98
CA LEU A 55 -13.70 -0.73 -5.43
C LEU A 55 -13.41 -2.05 -6.13
N MET A 56 -14.41 -2.92 -6.28
CA MET A 56 -14.26 -4.19 -6.99
C MET A 56 -13.86 -4.00 -8.46
N ALA A 57 -14.43 -3.00 -9.15
CA ALA A 57 -14.02 -2.68 -10.52
C ALA A 57 -12.57 -2.19 -10.62
N LEU A 58 -12.08 -1.50 -9.58
CA LEU A 58 -10.70 -1.04 -9.49
C LEU A 58 -9.74 -2.21 -9.23
N GLU A 59 -10.10 -3.14 -8.33
CA GLU A 59 -9.35 -4.38 -8.11
C GLU A 59 -9.23 -5.21 -9.39
N ASP A 60 -10.34 -5.38 -10.13
CA ASP A 60 -10.37 -6.10 -11.40
C ASP A 60 -9.46 -5.45 -12.46
N GLU A 61 -9.32 -4.13 -12.45
CA GLU A 61 -8.42 -3.42 -13.36
C GLU A 61 -6.96 -3.57 -12.93
N ILE A 62 -6.67 -3.51 -11.63
CA ILE A 62 -5.34 -3.73 -11.08
C ILE A 62 -4.84 -5.13 -11.43
N GLU A 63 -5.68 -6.16 -11.24
CA GLU A 63 -5.28 -7.53 -11.53
C GLU A 63 -5.04 -7.73 -13.03
N ARG A 64 -5.88 -7.14 -13.89
CA ARG A 64 -5.66 -7.14 -15.35
C ARG A 64 -4.35 -6.46 -15.75
N LEU A 65 -3.98 -5.36 -15.09
CA LEU A 65 -2.72 -4.67 -15.34
C LEU A 65 -1.51 -5.51 -14.88
N LYS A 66 -1.64 -6.21 -13.75
CA LYS A 66 -0.59 -7.12 -13.25
C LYS A 66 -0.35 -8.26 -14.23
N GLU A 67 -1.43 -8.89 -14.71
CA GLU A 67 -1.37 -9.95 -15.71
C GLU A 67 -0.80 -9.46 -17.05
N SER A 68 -1.20 -8.27 -17.53
CA SER A 68 -0.74 -7.74 -18.82
C SER A 68 0.75 -7.41 -18.84
N GLU A 69 1.29 -6.97 -17.70
CA GLU A 69 2.70 -6.59 -17.55
C GLU A 69 3.56 -7.74 -16.97
N GLY A 70 2.94 -8.83 -16.52
CA GLY A 70 3.63 -10.00 -15.94
C GLY A 70 4.44 -9.66 -14.69
N ILE A 71 3.85 -8.85 -13.80
CA ILE A 71 4.48 -8.26 -12.61
C ILE A 71 3.90 -8.79 -11.30
N GLU A 72 3.09 -9.85 -11.32
CA GLU A 72 2.36 -10.36 -10.15
C GLU A 72 3.32 -10.66 -8.98
N ARG A 73 4.42 -11.35 -9.29
CA ARG A 73 5.46 -11.68 -8.31
C ARG A 73 6.24 -10.45 -7.84
N ASP A 74 6.50 -9.51 -8.74
CA ASP A 74 7.28 -8.31 -8.43
C ASP A 74 6.49 -7.41 -7.46
N VAL A 75 5.18 -7.29 -7.68
CA VAL A 75 4.23 -6.62 -6.77
C VAL A 75 4.13 -7.35 -5.43
N GLU A 76 3.97 -8.69 -5.43
CA GLU A 76 3.90 -9.48 -4.19
C GLU A 76 5.16 -9.32 -3.33
N ASN A 77 6.34 -9.40 -3.94
CA ASN A 77 7.61 -9.20 -3.23
C ASN A 77 7.72 -7.78 -2.67
N LEU A 78 7.41 -6.77 -3.49
CA LEU A 78 7.53 -5.38 -3.06
C LEU A 78 6.57 -5.03 -1.92
N ARG A 79 5.36 -5.60 -1.93
CA ARG A 79 4.41 -5.47 -0.83
C ARG A 79 4.96 -6.08 0.47
N GLY A 80 5.52 -7.29 0.39
CA GLY A 80 6.17 -7.93 1.54
C GLY A 80 7.33 -7.11 2.10
N ASP A 81 8.21 -6.61 1.22
CA ASP A 81 9.32 -5.76 1.61
C ASP A 81 8.83 -4.46 2.29
N LEU A 82 7.76 -3.86 1.78
CA LEU A 82 7.15 -2.66 2.37
C LEU A 82 6.53 -2.92 3.74
N ASP A 83 5.87 -4.07 3.92
CA ASP A 83 5.28 -4.47 5.20
C ASP A 83 6.36 -4.72 6.27
N ASP A 84 7.45 -5.37 5.91
CA ASP A 84 8.60 -5.61 6.78
C ASP A 84 9.26 -4.27 7.19
N LEU A 85 9.51 -3.38 6.21
CA LEU A 85 10.07 -2.04 6.46
C LEU A 85 9.17 -1.19 7.36
N LEU A 86 7.85 -1.23 7.15
CA LEU A 86 6.90 -0.52 7.99
C LEU A 86 6.90 -1.08 9.42
N THR A 87 6.97 -2.41 9.57
CA THR A 87 7.02 -3.07 10.87
C THR A 87 8.27 -2.64 11.65
N ASP A 88 9.44 -2.65 11.02
CA ASP A 88 10.69 -2.19 11.62
C ASP A 88 10.60 -0.72 12.03
N ALA A 89 10.07 0.14 11.17
CA ALA A 89 9.91 1.57 11.47
C ALA A 89 8.96 1.81 12.66
N LEU A 90 7.88 1.03 12.79
CA LEU A 90 6.95 1.11 13.92
C LEU A 90 7.60 0.64 15.22
N VAL A 91 8.42 -0.42 15.16
CA VAL A 91 9.19 -0.92 16.31
C VAL A 91 10.19 0.13 16.79
N ASP A 92 10.89 0.80 15.87
CA ASP A 92 11.81 1.89 16.19
C ASP A 92 11.10 3.09 16.85
N VAL A 93 9.91 3.45 16.34
CA VAL A 93 9.09 4.51 16.94
C VAL A 93 8.62 4.13 18.34
N ALA A 94 8.21 2.88 18.56
CA ALA A 94 7.75 2.40 19.86
C ALA A 94 8.88 2.28 20.91
N ASN A 95 10.09 1.93 20.47
CA ASN A 95 11.27 1.80 21.32
C ASN A 95 11.97 3.14 21.64
N ARG A 96 11.50 4.24 21.04
CA ARG A 96 11.97 5.58 21.38
C ARG A 96 11.41 5.97 22.75
N GLU A 97 12.18 5.74 23.81
CA GLU A 97 11.82 6.23 25.15
C GLU A 97 11.51 7.74 25.08
N PRO A 98 10.35 8.22 25.57
CA PRO A 98 10.12 9.64 25.74
C PRO A 98 11.16 10.14 26.75
N GLY A 99 12.14 10.90 26.24
CA GLY A 99 13.28 11.36 27.00
C GLY A 99 12.87 11.95 28.35
N LEU A 100 13.28 11.28 29.43
CA LEU A 100 13.32 11.83 30.77
C LEU A 100 14.49 12.83 30.85
N GLU A 101 14.35 13.98 30.19
CA GLU A 101 15.23 15.12 30.41
C GLU A 101 14.36 16.32 30.80
N GLY A 102 14.48 16.74 32.07
CA GLY A 102 14.05 18.08 32.47
C GLY A 102 13.21 18.23 33.74
N PHE A 103 13.46 17.47 34.81
CA PHE A 103 13.09 17.93 36.16
C PHE A 103 14.22 17.64 37.15
N ARG A 104 15.33 18.37 36.96
CA ARG A 104 16.31 18.66 37.99
C ARG A 104 16.74 20.12 37.84
N ASP A 105 16.00 21.00 38.49
CA ASP A 105 16.54 22.04 39.39
C ASP A 105 15.40 22.61 40.25
#